data_AF-A0A7W3LU42-F1
#
_entry.id   AF-A0A7W3LU42-F1
#
_cell.length_a   1.000
_cell.length_b   1.000
_cell.length_c   1.000
_cell.angle_alpha   90.00
_cell.angle_beta   90.00
_cell.angle_gamma   90.00
#
_symmetry.space_group_name_H-M   'P 1'
#
loop_
_entity.id
_entity.type
_entity.pdbx_description
1 polymer ?
#
loop_
_entity_poly.entity_id
_entity_poly.type
_entity_poly.pdbx_seq_one_letter_code
_entity_poly.pdbx_strand_id
1 'polypeptide(L)' 'MPNDRKDPDDRPLADRREDPEAAAGDDFGDEHTPGPTDPPNAPDDAPGGEAEGYSPQTEVP' A
#
# COMPACT_ATOMS: atom_id res chain seq x y z
N MET A 1 -31.12 5.74 -22.92
CA MET A 1 -30.82 4.55 -22.11
C MET A 1 -30.04 5.02 -20.89
N PRO A 2 -30.68 5.24 -19.73
CA PRO A 2 -29.92 5.50 -18.51
C PRO A 2 -29.21 4.20 -18.12
N ASN A 3 -27.92 4.31 -17.83
CA ASN A 3 -27.01 3.21 -17.59
C ASN A 3 -27.26 2.68 -16.17
N ASP A 4 -27.93 1.53 -16.02
CA ASP A 4 -28.22 0.85 -14.75
C ASP A 4 -26.94 0.26 -14.12
N ARG A 5 -25.96 1.09 -13.77
CA ARG A 5 -24.92 0.67 -12.84
C ARG A 5 -25.48 0.83 -11.43
N LYS A 6 -25.90 -0.29 -10.83
CA LYS A 6 -26.21 -0.38 -9.40
C LYS A 6 -25.04 0.16 -8.59
N ASP A 7 -25.34 0.94 -7.56
CA ASP A 7 -24.33 1.52 -6.68
C ASP A 7 -23.50 0.38 -6.05
N PRO A 8 -22.16 0.43 -6.08
CA PRO A 8 -21.32 -0.57 -5.43
C PRO A 8 -21.63 -0.74 -3.93
N ASP A 9 -22.17 0.30 -3.27
CA ASP A 9 -22.60 0.27 -1.87
C ASP A 9 -23.89 -0.49 -1.62
N ASP A 10 -24.64 -0.83 -2.67
CA ASP A 10 -25.87 -1.65 -2.58
C ASP A 10 -25.58 -3.17 -2.59
N ARG A 11 -24.33 -3.58 -2.84
CA ARG A 11 -23.94 -5.00 -2.87
C ARG A 11 -23.79 -5.59 -1.46
N PRO A 12 -24.10 -6.88 -1.23
CA PRO A 12 -23.70 -7.60 -0.01
C PRO A 12 -22.20 -7.46 0.29
N LEU A 13 -21.85 -7.38 1.57
CA LEU A 13 -20.46 -7.17 2.02
C LEU A 13 -19.47 -8.22 1.49
N ALA A 14 -19.94 -9.45 1.25
CA ALA A 14 -19.13 -10.53 0.66
C ALA A 14 -18.73 -10.24 -0.79
N ASP A 15 -19.64 -9.65 -1.58
CA ASP A 15 -19.47 -9.39 -3.01
C ASP A 15 -18.71 -8.09 -3.29
N ARG A 16 -18.54 -7.23 -2.26
CA ARG A 16 -17.74 -6.00 -2.37
C ARG A 16 -16.24 -6.26 -2.45
N ARG A 17 -15.77 -7.43 -1.98
CA ARG A 17 -14.35 -7.84 -2.02
C ARG A 17 -13.95 -8.53 -3.31
N GLU A 18 -14.92 -8.92 -4.13
CA GLU A 18 -14.67 -9.62 -5.40
C GLU A 18 -14.03 -8.71 -6.45
N ASP A 19 -14.20 -7.39 -6.28
CA ASP A 19 -13.60 -6.37 -7.13
C ASP A 19 -12.50 -5.62 -6.36
N PRO A 20 -11.23 -6.03 -6.47
CA PRO A 20 -10.12 -5.37 -5.80
C PRO A 20 -9.86 -3.95 -6.34
N GLU A 21 -10.31 -3.63 -7.55
CA GLU A 21 -10.19 -2.28 -8.13
C GLU A 21 -11.23 -1.31 -7.53
N ALA A 22 -12.35 -1.81 -6.98
CA ALA A 22 -13.32 -0.98 -6.26
C ALA A 22 -12.76 -0.40 -4.94
N ALA A 23 -11.69 -0.99 -4.41
CA ALA A 23 -10.94 -0.51 -3.25
C ALA A 23 -9.67 0.26 -3.63
N ALA A 24 -9.39 0.47 -4.92
CA ALA A 24 -8.28 1.29 -5.40
C ALA A 24 -8.60 2.79 -5.29
N GLY A 25 -8.99 3.22 -4.08
CA GLY A 25 -9.10 4.60 -3.70
C GLY A 25 -7.87 4.98 -2.90
N ASP A 26 -7.13 5.95 -3.44
CA ASP A 26 -5.89 6.57 -2.94
C ASP A 26 -4.59 5.82 -3.22
N ASP A 27 -3.69 6.50 -3.95
CA ASP A 27 -2.30 6.09 -4.20
C ASP A 27 -1.46 6.35 -2.95
N PHE A 28 -1.60 5.48 -1.95
CA PHE A 28 -0.79 5.49 -0.74
C PHE A 28 0.69 5.14 -1.01
N GLY A 29 1.04 4.75 -2.24
CA GLY A 29 2.42 4.40 -2.62
C GLY A 29 3.35 5.62 -2.63
N ASP A 30 2.80 6.80 -2.90
CA ASP A 30 3.56 8.05 -2.96
C ASP A 30 3.87 8.65 -1.58
N GLU A 31 3.21 8.20 -0.51
CA GLU A 31 3.48 8.69 0.86
C GLU A 31 4.91 8.38 1.31
N HIS A 32 5.52 7.32 0.76
CA HIS A 32 6.87 6.91 1.09
C HIS A 32 7.91 7.34 0.05
N THR A 33 7.50 8.07 -1.00
CA THR A 33 8.42 8.57 -2.02
C THR A 33 9.05 9.88 -1.56
N PRO A 34 10.40 9.95 -1.40
CA PRO A 34 11.05 11.20 -1.03
C PRO A 34 10.77 12.32 -2.05
N GLY A 35 10.40 13.49 -1.55
CA GLY A 35 10.17 14.70 -2.32
C GLY A 35 11.48 15.38 -2.78
N PRO A 36 11.39 16.37 -3.69
CA PRO A 36 12.56 17.03 -4.28
C PRO A 36 13.38 17.85 -3.28
N THR A 37 12.82 18.15 -2.11
CA THR A 37 13.48 18.88 -1.02
C THR A 37 13.88 17.98 0.15
N ASP A 38 13.55 16.69 0.08
CA ASP A 38 13.88 15.76 1.15
C ASP A 38 15.38 15.42 1.13
N PRO A 39 15.98 15.17 2.29
CA PRO A 39 17.36 14.72 2.36
C PRO A 39 17.52 13.37 1.64
N PRO A 40 18.71 13.08 1.09
CA PRO A 40 18.97 11.76 0.52
C PRO A 40 18.84 10.66 1.58
N ASN A 41 18.39 9.49 1.17
CA ASN A 41 18.42 8.29 2.00
C ASN A 41 19.84 8.04 2.50
N ALA A 42 19.95 7.50 3.72
CA ALA A 42 21.23 7.08 4.26
C ALA A 42 21.82 5.96 3.37
N PRO A 43 23.16 5.92 3.20
CA PRO A 43 23.81 4.82 2.50
C PRO A 43 23.62 3.51 3.27
N ASP A 44 23.71 2.37 2.57
CA ASP A 44 23.46 1.03 3.14
C ASP A 44 24.41 0.69 4.31
N ASP A 45 25.60 1.31 4.35
CA ASP A 45 26.62 1.12 5.40
C ASP A 45 26.50 2.13 6.56
N ALA A 46 25.47 2.98 6.55
CA ALA A 46 25.22 3.91 7.64
C ALA A 46 24.77 3.16 8.91
N PRO A 47 25.32 3.50 10.09
CA PRO A 47 24.87 2.91 11.34
C PRO A 47 23.40 3.25 11.61
N GLY A 48 22.58 2.23 11.86
CA GLY A 48 21.15 2.39 12.19
C GLY A 48 20.18 2.26 11.01
N GLY A 49 20.63 1.82 9.84
CA GLY A 49 19.75 1.45 8.74
C GLY A 49 18.97 0.16 9.00
N GLU A 50 17.71 0.11 8.55
CA GLU A 50 16.80 -1.04 8.67
C GLU A 50 17.34 -2.32 7.98
N ALA A 51 18.36 -2.18 7.12
CA ALA A 51 18.95 -3.27 6.34
C ALA A 51 19.72 -4.28 7.22
N GLU A 52 20.22 -3.84 8.38
CA GLU A 52 21.01 -4.69 9.28
C GLU A 52 20.19 -5.05 10.52
N GLY A 53 19.84 -6.33 10.66
CA GLY A 53 19.28 -6.88 11.91
C GLY A 53 17.76 -7.03 11.97
N TYR A 54 17.02 -6.75 10.89
CA TYR A 54 15.62 -7.20 10.81
C TYR A 54 15.56 -8.69 10.45
N SER A 55 15.29 -9.54 11.43
CA SER A 55 14.82 -10.91 11.19
C SER A 55 13.30 -10.92 11.22
N PRO A 56 12.63 -11.45 10.17
CA PRO A 56 11.19 -11.61 10.18
C PRO A 56 10.74 -12.44 11.38
N GLN A 57 9.67 -12.00 12.04
CA GLN A 57 9.10 -12.69 13.20
C GLN A 57 8.56 -14.09 12.85
N THR A 58 8.35 -14.34 11.55
CA THR A 58 7.87 -15.59 10.98
C THR A 58 8.98 -16.42 10.35
N GLU A 59 10.24 -16.00 10.46
CA GLU A 59 11.37 -16.82 10.00
C GLU A 59 11.45 -18.08 10.88
N VAL A 60 11.30 -19.24 10.25
CA VAL A 60 11.44 -20.55 10.91
C VAL A 60 12.91 -20.96 10.80
N PRO A 61 13.58 -21.34 11.90
CA PRO A 61 14.98 -21.74 11.89
C PRO A 61 15.25 -23.03 11.08
#